data_AF-A0A7L5A3G4-F1
#
_entry.id   AF-A0A7L5A3G4-F1
#
_cell.length_a   1.000
_cell.length_b   1.000
_cell.length_c   1.000
_cell.angle_alpha   90.00
_cell.angle_beta   90.00
_cell.angle_gamma   90.00
#
_symmetry.space_group_name_H-M   'P 1'
#
loop_
_entity.id
_entity.type
_entity.pdbx_description
1 polymer ?
#
loop_
_entity_poly.entity_id
_entity_poly.type
_entity_poly.pdbx_seq_one_letter_code
_entity_poly.pdbx_strand_id
1 'polypeptide(L)'
;MQIPAPYHTLQELPAAPARGRLRNWARNVKGAVSIVRGDVVHNTLGAYHVLRLWHVQKVHAGLIDKTHPWCTGRLPGTDELAWLRNVVFRTQPAPGIATESDEHIMQKVGGFLAEMVKKSAQLPEIPHGPERRMPHVVNYLHGVVHCNGLWLLFNDFAEAKHYFADAAFRREFVRLVRQERREVTLVFRQRKYDPIEYAYFSGFMMAQFPWFANVNGPGKKVMWGNPAPYPAMNIITGNWMADVDRLRRGQGGRVRPAVEARQYFLGRYGAPTGEYTLPERLVAFIENEWVRRRGFNAGLFFIDRKKIDPRIYDKYTEDKATLAAKQTVVPNPLHKPRTEHL
;
A
#
# COMPACT_ATOMS: atom_id res chain seq x y z
N MET A 1 10.69 2.09 -23.39
CA MET A 1 9.52 2.88 -22.94
C MET A 1 9.92 3.65 -21.70
N GLN A 2 9.78 4.98 -21.69
CA GLN A 2 10.21 5.84 -20.58
C GLN A 2 9.01 6.22 -19.68
N ILE A 3 9.24 6.34 -18.38
CA ILE A 3 8.25 6.88 -17.43
C ILE A 3 8.05 8.39 -17.69
N PRO A 4 6.80 8.88 -17.84
CA PRO A 4 6.53 10.25 -18.29
C PRO A 4 6.73 11.32 -17.20
N ALA A 5 6.67 10.96 -15.91
CA ALA A 5 6.91 11.91 -14.82
C ALA A 5 8.38 12.35 -14.77
N PRO A 6 8.69 13.65 -14.65
CA PRO A 6 10.06 14.10 -14.42
C PRO A 6 10.55 13.65 -13.03
N TYR A 7 11.87 13.62 -12.86
CA TYR A 7 12.46 13.42 -11.54
C TYR A 7 12.40 14.71 -10.72
N HIS A 8 12.03 14.56 -9.45
CA HIS A 8 12.19 15.59 -8.44
C HIS A 8 13.51 15.39 -7.71
N THR A 9 14.33 16.44 -7.67
CA THR A 9 15.58 16.45 -6.90
C THR A 9 15.27 16.79 -5.45
N LEU A 10 15.87 16.01 -4.53
CA LEU A 10 15.78 16.28 -3.10
C LEU A 10 16.42 17.64 -2.81
N GLN A 11 15.71 18.49 -2.07
CA GLN A 11 16.21 19.79 -1.66
C GLN A 11 16.73 19.69 -0.23
N GLU A 12 17.99 20.07 -0.03
CA GLU A 12 18.51 20.29 1.31
C GLU A 12 17.79 21.48 1.91
N LEU A 13 17.07 21.23 3.01
CA LEU A 13 16.38 22.26 3.76
C LEU A 13 17.01 22.37 5.15
N PRO A 14 17.14 23.58 5.71
CA PRO A 14 17.64 23.75 7.07
C PRO A 14 16.77 22.99 8.07
N ALA A 15 17.37 22.56 9.18
CA ALA A 15 16.66 21.81 10.22
C ALA A 15 15.34 22.50 10.62
N ALA A 16 14.31 21.70 10.89
CA ALA A 16 13.02 22.25 11.31
C ALA A 16 13.19 23.06 12.60
N PRO A 17 12.67 24.29 12.67
CA PRO A 17 12.67 25.03 13.93
C PRO A 17 11.86 24.28 14.98
N ALA A 18 12.29 24.38 16.23
CA ALA A 18 11.58 23.79 17.36
C ALA A 18 10.12 24.30 17.38
N ARG A 19 9.17 23.37 17.33
CA ARG A 19 7.74 23.71 17.36
C ARG A 19 7.29 23.89 18.81
N GLY A 20 6.56 24.97 19.08
CA GLY A 20 5.95 25.20 20.39
C GLY A 20 5.00 24.07 20.81
N ARG A 21 4.86 23.86 22.13
CA ARG A 21 4.05 22.78 22.73
C ARG A 21 2.62 22.71 22.18
N LEU A 22 1.96 23.85 22.02
CA LEU A 22 0.58 23.93 21.50
C LEU A 22 0.45 23.39 20.07
N ARG A 23 1.41 23.74 19.19
CA ARG A 23 1.43 23.25 17.80
C ARG A 23 1.66 21.74 17.74
N ASN A 24 2.52 21.20 18.62
CA ASN A 24 2.74 19.77 18.72
C ASN A 24 1.50 19.02 19.21
N TRP A 25 0.82 19.56 20.22
CA TRP A 25 -0.44 19.01 20.71
C TRP A 25 -1.52 18.98 19.63
N ALA A 26 -1.75 20.10 18.95
CA ALA A 26 -2.74 20.18 17.87
C ALA A 26 -2.44 19.20 16.72
N ARG A 27 -1.16 19.04 16.35
CA ARG A 27 -0.72 18.04 15.37
C ARG A 27 -1.05 16.61 15.83
N ASN A 28 -0.75 16.28 17.09
CA ASN A 28 -1.00 14.94 17.62
C ASN A 28 -2.50 14.62 17.67
N VAL A 29 -3.33 15.57 18.10
CA VAL A 29 -4.80 15.41 18.09
C VAL A 29 -5.31 15.20 16.67
N LYS A 30 -4.89 16.05 15.72
CA LYS A 30 -5.26 15.90 14.31
C LYS A 30 -4.83 14.55 13.75
N GLY A 31 -3.62 14.11 14.09
CA GLY A 31 -3.09 12.80 13.69
C GLY A 31 -3.91 11.65 14.23
N ALA A 32 -4.24 11.66 15.52
CA ALA A 32 -5.10 10.64 16.15
C ALA A 32 -6.49 10.57 15.50
N VAL A 33 -7.10 11.73 15.22
CA VAL A 33 -8.39 11.80 14.49
C VAL A 33 -8.26 11.20 13.09
N SER A 34 -7.17 11.48 12.38
CA SER A 34 -6.90 10.91 11.06
C SER A 34 -6.76 9.39 11.12
N ILE A 35 -6.02 8.87 12.09
CA ILE A 35 -5.84 7.44 12.33
C ILE A 35 -7.20 6.77 12.57
N VAL A 36 -8.02 7.29 13.48
CA VAL A 36 -9.36 6.71 13.73
C VAL A 36 -10.21 6.71 12.46
N ARG A 37 -10.18 7.80 11.68
CA ARG A 37 -10.95 7.88 10.43
C ARG A 37 -10.45 6.92 9.35
N GLY A 38 -9.16 6.81 9.14
CA GLY A 38 -8.57 5.95 8.12
C GLY A 38 -8.58 4.48 8.51
N ASP A 39 -8.01 4.18 9.68
CA ASP A 39 -7.70 2.82 10.06
C ASP A 39 -8.86 2.10 10.76
N VAL A 40 -9.70 2.82 11.51
CA VAL A 40 -10.90 2.21 12.10
C VAL A 40 -12.08 2.35 11.16
N VAL A 41 -12.51 3.57 10.84
CA VAL A 41 -13.76 3.79 10.10
C VAL A 41 -13.64 3.36 8.64
N HIS A 42 -12.65 3.90 7.91
CA HIS A 42 -12.52 3.65 6.47
C HIS A 42 -12.13 2.20 6.17
N ASN A 43 -11.20 1.61 6.93
CA ASN A 43 -10.85 0.20 6.81
C ASN A 43 -12.06 -0.72 7.11
N THR A 44 -12.84 -0.44 8.17
CA THR A 44 -14.05 -1.23 8.49
C THR A 44 -15.08 -1.15 7.37
N LEU A 45 -15.29 0.04 6.79
CA LEU A 45 -16.17 0.20 5.63
C LEU A 45 -15.63 -0.58 4.41
N GLY A 46 -14.32 -0.50 4.15
CA GLY A 46 -13.68 -1.30 3.09
C GLY A 46 -13.88 -2.80 3.29
N ALA A 47 -13.70 -3.30 4.52
CA ALA A 47 -13.93 -4.69 4.86
C ALA A 47 -15.40 -5.11 4.73
N TYR A 48 -16.33 -4.26 5.17
CA TYR A 48 -17.76 -4.46 4.94
C TYR A 48 -18.06 -4.59 3.45
N HIS A 49 -17.50 -3.74 2.59
CA HIS A 49 -17.71 -3.81 1.16
C HIS A 49 -17.13 -5.07 0.51
N VAL A 50 -15.96 -5.52 0.96
CA VAL A 50 -15.40 -6.82 0.54
C VAL A 50 -16.35 -7.95 0.94
N LEU A 51 -16.82 -8.00 2.20
CA LEU A 51 -17.74 -9.03 2.69
C LEU A 51 -19.09 -8.98 1.96
N ARG A 52 -19.63 -7.79 1.70
CA ARG A 52 -20.87 -7.60 0.94
C ARG A 52 -20.72 -8.12 -0.49
N LEU A 53 -19.64 -7.74 -1.19
CA LEU A 53 -19.37 -8.19 -2.55
C LEU A 53 -19.10 -9.69 -2.61
N TRP A 54 -18.49 -10.26 -1.57
CA TRP A 54 -18.18 -11.68 -1.53
C TRP A 54 -19.38 -12.56 -1.17
N HIS A 55 -20.06 -12.27 -0.05
CA HIS A 55 -21.10 -13.16 0.49
C HIS A 55 -22.51 -12.82 0.02
N VAL A 56 -22.82 -11.53 -0.16
CA VAL A 56 -24.18 -11.09 -0.51
C VAL A 56 -24.33 -10.98 -2.02
N GLN A 57 -23.45 -10.20 -2.66
CA GLN A 57 -23.54 -9.92 -4.11
C GLN A 57 -22.75 -10.93 -4.97
N LYS A 58 -22.01 -11.85 -4.32
CA LYS A 58 -21.30 -12.97 -4.92
C LYS A 58 -20.50 -12.60 -6.18
N VAL A 59 -19.46 -11.79 -6.02
CA VAL A 59 -18.47 -11.59 -7.09
C VAL A 59 -17.78 -12.92 -7.38
N HIS A 60 -18.05 -13.49 -8.54
CA HIS A 60 -17.50 -14.77 -9.02
C HIS A 60 -16.20 -14.55 -9.81
N ALA A 61 -15.42 -15.61 -10.02
CA ALA A 61 -14.34 -15.58 -11.01
C ALA A 61 -14.88 -15.73 -12.45
N GLY A 62 -14.00 -15.54 -13.42
CA GLY A 62 -14.34 -15.62 -14.84
C GLY A 62 -14.99 -14.36 -15.41
N LEU A 63 -15.07 -13.26 -14.64
CA LEU A 63 -15.68 -12.01 -15.13
C LEU A 63 -14.83 -11.27 -16.17
N ILE A 64 -13.56 -11.66 -16.32
CA ILE A 64 -12.63 -11.18 -17.35
C ILE A 64 -11.76 -12.35 -17.80
N ASP A 65 -11.27 -12.30 -19.03
CA ASP A 65 -10.25 -13.23 -19.53
C ASP A 65 -8.82 -12.78 -19.16
N LYS A 66 -7.83 -13.61 -19.50
CA LYS A 66 -6.40 -13.33 -19.24
C LYS A 66 -5.81 -12.21 -20.11
N THR A 67 -6.47 -11.85 -21.21
CA THR A 67 -6.05 -10.78 -22.13
C THR A 67 -6.52 -9.41 -21.66
N HIS A 68 -7.51 -9.37 -20.77
CA HIS A 68 -8.03 -8.14 -20.18
C HIS A 68 -6.89 -7.28 -19.58
N PRO A 69 -6.92 -5.94 -19.73
CA PRO A 69 -5.90 -5.04 -19.20
C PRO A 69 -5.59 -5.17 -17.70
N TRP A 70 -6.57 -5.55 -16.89
CA TRP A 70 -6.34 -5.84 -15.46
C TRP A 70 -5.51 -7.12 -15.23
N CYS A 71 -5.41 -8.00 -16.21
CA CYS A 71 -4.59 -9.21 -16.16
C CYS A 71 -3.22 -8.98 -16.82
N THR A 72 -3.14 -8.16 -17.86
CA THR A 72 -1.89 -7.95 -18.60
C THR A 72 -1.11 -6.72 -18.13
N GLY A 73 -1.80 -5.76 -17.53
CA GLY A 73 -1.26 -4.44 -17.24
C GLY A 73 -1.14 -3.52 -18.45
N ARG A 74 -1.53 -3.98 -19.65
CA ARG A 74 -1.38 -3.22 -20.90
C ARG A 74 -2.59 -2.33 -21.15
N LEU A 75 -2.36 -1.08 -21.54
CA LEU A 75 -3.44 -0.17 -21.90
C LEU A 75 -4.09 -0.61 -23.23
N PRO A 76 -5.43 -0.54 -23.37
CA PRO A 76 -6.13 -0.92 -24.59
C PRO A 76 -5.57 -0.23 -25.84
N GLY A 77 -5.36 -0.99 -26.91
CA GLY A 77 -4.88 -0.46 -28.18
C GLY A 77 -3.41 -0.04 -28.18
N THR A 78 -2.64 -0.38 -27.14
CA THR A 78 -1.22 -0.04 -27.02
C THR A 78 -0.42 -1.18 -26.43
N ASP A 79 0.90 -1.16 -26.62
CA ASP A 79 1.84 -2.02 -25.89
C ASP A 79 2.34 -1.39 -24.58
N GLU A 80 1.76 -0.27 -24.16
CA GLU A 80 2.19 0.45 -22.97
C GLU A 80 1.67 -0.19 -21.69
N LEU A 81 2.52 -0.22 -20.66
CA LEU A 81 2.14 -0.69 -19.33
C LEU A 81 1.49 0.46 -18.55
N ALA A 82 0.27 0.22 -18.07
CA ALA A 82 -0.54 1.21 -17.37
C ALA A 82 0.17 1.79 -16.14
N TRP A 83 0.87 0.96 -15.35
CA TRP A 83 1.60 1.42 -14.16
C TRP A 83 2.82 2.29 -14.48
N LEU A 84 3.42 2.18 -15.67
CA LEU A 84 4.49 3.09 -16.09
C LEU A 84 3.92 4.45 -16.49
N ARG A 85 2.76 4.44 -17.15
CA ARG A 85 2.07 5.64 -17.62
C ARG A 85 1.36 6.41 -16.50
N ASN A 86 0.99 5.73 -15.42
CA ASN A 86 0.32 6.29 -14.26
C ASN A 86 1.27 6.65 -13.10
N VAL A 87 2.58 6.73 -13.35
CA VAL A 87 3.51 7.37 -12.39
C VAL A 87 3.28 8.87 -12.43
N VAL A 88 2.82 9.43 -11.32
CA VAL A 88 2.48 10.85 -11.19
C VAL A 88 3.52 11.66 -10.42
N PHE A 89 4.40 10.98 -9.68
CA PHE A 89 5.52 11.61 -8.98
C PHE A 89 6.65 10.61 -8.81
N ARG A 90 7.89 11.07 -8.97
CA ARG A 90 9.07 10.27 -8.61
C ARG A 90 10.25 11.15 -8.22
N THR A 91 10.99 10.73 -7.22
CA THR A 91 12.27 11.34 -6.85
C THR A 91 13.41 10.79 -7.69
N GLN A 92 14.50 11.55 -7.82
CA GLN A 92 15.71 11.07 -8.49
C GLN A 92 16.27 9.85 -7.75
N PRO A 93 16.67 8.76 -8.46
CA PRO A 93 17.27 7.60 -7.81
C PRO A 93 18.56 8.01 -7.10
N ALA A 94 18.64 7.72 -5.80
CA ALA A 94 19.82 8.00 -5.01
C ALA A 94 20.96 7.01 -5.38
N PRO A 95 22.21 7.48 -5.48
CA PRO A 95 23.36 6.60 -5.70
C PRO A 95 23.42 5.47 -4.66
N GLY A 96 23.61 4.23 -5.11
CA GLY A 96 23.75 3.07 -4.23
C GLY A 96 22.46 2.51 -3.61
N ILE A 97 21.30 3.18 -3.74
CA ILE A 97 20.01 2.68 -3.24
C ILE A 97 19.32 1.76 -4.26
N ALA A 98 19.27 2.19 -5.52
CA ALA A 98 18.59 1.48 -6.59
C ALA A 98 19.60 0.74 -7.48
N THR A 99 19.63 -0.59 -7.40
CA THR A 99 20.40 -1.43 -8.34
C THR A 99 19.66 -1.67 -9.66
N GLU A 100 18.38 -1.32 -9.71
CA GLU A 100 17.47 -1.57 -10.83
C GLU A 100 16.81 -0.26 -11.26
N SER A 101 16.46 -0.13 -12.55
CA SER A 101 15.73 1.03 -13.04
C SER A 101 14.30 1.10 -12.51
N ASP A 102 13.72 2.30 -12.48
CA ASP A 102 12.32 2.50 -12.10
C ASP A 102 11.38 1.63 -12.95
N GLU A 103 11.63 1.51 -14.25
CA GLU A 103 10.84 0.68 -15.15
C GLU A 103 10.84 -0.80 -14.71
N HIS A 104 11.99 -1.33 -14.31
CA HIS A 104 12.14 -2.72 -13.91
C HIS A 104 11.48 -2.98 -12.55
N ILE A 105 11.66 -2.06 -11.60
CA ILE A 105 10.98 -2.09 -10.30
C ILE A 105 9.47 -2.11 -10.51
N MET A 106 8.97 -1.21 -11.35
CA MET A 106 7.55 -1.06 -11.65
C MET A 106 6.97 -2.27 -12.39
N GLN A 107 7.72 -2.87 -13.32
CA GLN A 107 7.32 -4.13 -13.95
C GLN A 107 7.18 -5.27 -12.93
N LYS A 108 8.12 -5.39 -11.98
CA LYS A 108 8.02 -6.40 -10.92
C LYS A 108 6.79 -6.18 -10.05
N VAL A 109 6.57 -4.95 -9.57
CA VAL A 109 5.44 -4.63 -8.67
C VAL A 109 4.11 -4.73 -9.42
N GLY A 110 3.98 -4.09 -10.58
CA GLY A 110 2.76 -4.12 -11.40
C GLY A 110 2.43 -5.53 -11.90
N GLY A 111 3.43 -6.26 -12.40
CA GLY A 111 3.27 -7.65 -12.83
C GLY A 111 2.81 -8.57 -11.69
N PHE A 112 3.35 -8.42 -10.49
CA PHE A 112 2.89 -9.16 -9.32
C PHE A 112 1.40 -8.93 -9.03
N LEU A 113 0.92 -7.68 -9.11
CA LEU A 113 -0.50 -7.36 -8.89
C LEU A 113 -1.38 -7.89 -10.03
N ALA A 114 -0.90 -7.84 -11.28
CA ALA A 114 -1.59 -8.41 -12.43
C ALA A 114 -1.74 -9.94 -12.30
N GLU A 115 -0.71 -10.65 -11.82
CA GLU A 115 -0.80 -12.08 -11.50
C GLU A 115 -1.83 -12.39 -10.40
N MET A 116 -2.06 -11.49 -9.44
CA MET A 116 -3.13 -11.67 -8.45
C MET A 116 -4.51 -11.63 -9.12
N VAL A 117 -4.72 -10.74 -10.10
CA VAL A 117 -5.98 -10.67 -10.85
C VAL A 117 -6.17 -11.91 -11.72
N LYS A 118 -5.12 -12.36 -12.44
CA LYS A 118 -5.16 -13.54 -13.31
C LYS A 118 -5.65 -14.80 -12.59
N LYS A 119 -5.49 -14.89 -11.27
CA LYS A 119 -6.03 -16.00 -10.46
C LYS A 119 -7.55 -16.09 -10.50
N SER A 120 -8.26 -15.03 -10.86
CA SER A 120 -9.73 -14.98 -11.02
C SER A 120 -10.17 -14.76 -12.47
N ALA A 121 -9.24 -14.78 -13.42
CA ALA A 121 -9.58 -14.69 -14.84
C ALA A 121 -10.17 -16.01 -15.34
N GLN A 122 -10.99 -15.93 -16.39
CA GLN A 122 -11.52 -17.08 -17.10
C GLN A 122 -10.37 -17.91 -17.67
N LEU A 123 -10.50 -19.23 -17.56
CA LEU A 123 -9.67 -20.20 -18.26
C LEU A 123 -10.54 -20.93 -19.29
N PRO A 124 -10.02 -21.21 -20.51
CA PRO A 124 -10.76 -22.03 -21.48
C PRO A 124 -11.23 -23.35 -20.88
N GLU A 125 -10.38 -24.00 -20.08
CA GLU A 125 -10.66 -25.26 -19.41
C GLU A 125 -11.57 -25.14 -18.17
N ILE A 126 -11.64 -23.95 -17.56
CA ILE A 126 -12.45 -23.70 -16.36
C ILE A 126 -13.13 -22.32 -16.53
N PRO A 127 -14.37 -22.27 -17.06
CA PRO A 127 -15.05 -21.01 -17.36
C PRO A 127 -15.21 -20.08 -16.16
N HIS A 128 -15.35 -20.65 -14.96
CA HIS A 128 -15.46 -19.89 -13.71
C HIS A 128 -14.10 -19.51 -13.12
N GLY A 129 -12.99 -19.75 -13.81
CA GLY A 129 -11.66 -19.61 -13.28
C GLY A 129 -11.31 -20.69 -12.23
N PRO A 130 -10.03 -20.78 -11.87
CA PRO A 130 -9.54 -21.83 -10.96
C PRO A 130 -9.92 -21.55 -9.50
N GLU A 131 -9.99 -22.59 -8.66
CA GLU A 131 -10.23 -22.46 -7.22
C GLU A 131 -9.07 -21.74 -6.52
N ARG A 132 -9.38 -20.84 -5.56
CA ARG A 132 -8.38 -19.95 -4.94
C ARG A 132 -8.63 -19.71 -3.46
N ARG A 133 -7.52 -19.41 -2.78
CA ARG A 133 -7.46 -19.11 -1.33
C ARG A 133 -7.99 -17.72 -0.97
N MET A 134 -8.03 -16.78 -1.91
CA MET A 134 -8.50 -15.39 -1.70
C MET A 134 -9.84 -15.15 -2.42
N PRO A 135 -10.76 -14.37 -1.82
CA PRO A 135 -12.01 -13.98 -2.49
C PRO A 135 -11.76 -13.26 -3.82
N HIS A 136 -12.58 -13.54 -4.84
CA HIS A 136 -12.40 -12.95 -6.18
C HIS A 136 -12.51 -11.42 -6.19
N VAL A 137 -13.36 -10.85 -5.33
CA VAL A 137 -13.42 -9.40 -5.10
C VAL A 137 -12.06 -8.82 -4.72
N VAL A 138 -11.30 -9.51 -3.86
CA VAL A 138 -9.96 -9.07 -3.45
C VAL A 138 -9.01 -9.16 -4.64
N ASN A 139 -9.05 -10.24 -5.42
CA ASN A 139 -8.23 -10.34 -6.63
C ASN A 139 -8.55 -9.22 -7.64
N TYR A 140 -9.83 -8.94 -7.93
CA TYR A 140 -10.20 -7.87 -8.87
C TYR A 140 -9.88 -6.46 -8.36
N LEU A 141 -9.94 -6.22 -7.04
CA LEU A 141 -9.46 -4.98 -6.45
C LEU A 141 -8.02 -4.68 -6.87
N HIS A 142 -7.14 -5.70 -6.92
CA HIS A 142 -5.76 -5.51 -7.37
C HIS A 142 -5.70 -4.99 -8.81
N GLY A 143 -6.65 -5.39 -9.67
CA GLY A 143 -6.79 -4.89 -11.04
C GLY A 143 -7.00 -3.38 -11.07
N VAL A 144 -7.92 -2.89 -10.25
CA VAL A 144 -8.17 -1.46 -10.11
C VAL A 144 -6.95 -0.75 -9.52
N VAL A 145 -6.31 -1.32 -8.49
CA VAL A 145 -5.14 -0.71 -7.83
C VAL A 145 -3.93 -0.58 -8.76
N HIS A 146 -3.66 -1.55 -9.65
CA HIS A 146 -2.44 -1.47 -10.48
C HIS A 146 -2.68 -0.90 -11.88
N CYS A 147 -3.80 -1.26 -12.52
CA CYS A 147 -4.08 -0.85 -13.90
C CYS A 147 -4.64 0.57 -13.90
N ASN A 148 -5.62 0.85 -13.03
CA ASN A 148 -6.22 2.19 -12.91
C ASN A 148 -5.51 3.07 -11.88
N GLY A 149 -4.77 2.50 -10.94
CA GLY A 149 -4.18 3.26 -9.84
C GLY A 149 -3.01 4.15 -10.25
N LEU A 150 -2.65 5.02 -9.30
CA LEU A 150 -1.62 6.04 -9.43
C LEU A 150 -0.39 5.64 -8.63
N TRP A 151 0.77 6.01 -9.14
CA TRP A 151 2.04 5.54 -8.60
C TRP A 151 2.94 6.70 -8.23
N LEU A 152 3.50 6.63 -7.02
CA LEU A 152 4.53 7.55 -6.56
C LEU A 152 5.77 6.74 -6.16
N LEU A 153 6.94 7.15 -6.66
CA LEU A 153 8.20 6.45 -6.45
C LEU A 153 9.16 7.28 -5.58
N PHE A 154 9.67 6.63 -4.54
CA PHE A 154 10.63 7.19 -3.60
C PHE A 154 11.83 6.25 -3.45
N ASN A 155 12.96 6.78 -3.01
CA ASN A 155 14.14 6.01 -2.66
C ASN A 155 13.85 5.16 -1.42
N ASP A 156 13.40 5.79 -0.34
CA ASP A 156 13.18 5.19 0.97
C ASP A 156 12.03 5.89 1.74
N PHE A 157 11.82 5.48 3.00
CA PHE A 157 10.75 6.03 3.84
C PHE A 157 11.06 7.42 4.35
N ALA A 158 12.33 7.73 4.63
CA ALA A 158 12.76 9.04 5.13
C ALA A 158 12.52 10.13 4.07
N GLU A 159 12.85 9.85 2.81
CA GLU A 159 12.58 10.71 1.68
C GLU A 159 11.07 10.89 1.46
N ALA A 160 10.29 9.81 1.44
CA ALA A 160 8.84 9.94 1.32
C ALA A 160 8.25 10.79 2.46
N LYS A 161 8.74 10.61 3.69
CA LYS A 161 8.33 11.43 4.84
C LYS A 161 8.70 12.90 4.63
N HIS A 162 9.85 13.21 4.04
CA HIS A 162 10.26 14.58 3.71
C HIS A 162 9.24 15.28 2.82
N TYR A 163 8.79 14.62 1.75
CA TYR A 163 7.76 15.16 0.87
C TYR A 163 6.39 15.23 1.55
N PHE A 164 5.94 14.15 2.18
CA PHE A 164 4.62 14.12 2.83
C PHE A 164 4.55 14.98 4.11
N ALA A 165 5.67 15.41 4.68
CA ALA A 165 5.70 16.39 5.77
C ALA A 165 5.41 17.82 5.28
N ASP A 166 5.58 18.10 3.99
CA ASP A 166 5.21 19.37 3.37
C ASP A 166 3.68 19.48 3.18
N ALA A 167 3.11 20.57 3.68
CA ALA A 167 1.69 20.86 3.54
C ALA A 167 1.27 21.09 2.07
N ALA A 168 2.14 21.66 1.23
CA ALA A 168 1.87 21.86 -0.19
C ALA A 168 1.79 20.51 -0.91
N PHE A 169 2.74 19.61 -0.66
CA PHE A 169 2.73 18.27 -1.23
C PHE A 169 1.49 17.47 -0.79
N ARG A 170 1.11 17.53 0.50
CA ARG A 170 -0.11 16.85 0.97
C ARG A 170 -1.38 17.40 0.33
N ARG A 171 -1.49 18.72 0.15
CA ARG A 171 -2.65 19.32 -0.54
C ARG A 171 -2.73 18.82 -1.98
N GLU A 172 -1.60 18.72 -2.66
CA GLU A 172 -1.52 18.22 -4.02
C GLU A 172 -1.88 16.74 -4.10
N PHE A 173 -1.39 15.92 -3.18
CA PHE A 173 -1.75 14.51 -3.06
C PHE A 173 -3.27 14.33 -2.84
N VAL A 174 -3.87 15.13 -1.97
CA VAL A 174 -5.33 15.10 -1.75
C VAL A 174 -6.10 15.57 -2.99
N ARG A 175 -5.61 16.59 -3.70
CA ARG A 175 -6.20 17.08 -4.96
C ARG A 175 -6.20 15.96 -6.00
N LEU A 176 -5.06 15.32 -6.22
CA LEU A 176 -4.89 14.16 -7.11
C LEU A 176 -5.92 13.07 -6.81
N VAL A 177 -5.97 12.60 -5.55
CA VAL A 177 -6.90 11.53 -5.16
C VAL A 177 -8.36 11.92 -5.40
N ARG A 178 -8.74 13.16 -5.08
CA ARG A 178 -10.11 13.66 -5.27
C ARG A 178 -10.50 13.80 -6.73
N GLN A 179 -9.61 14.29 -7.59
CA GLN A 179 -9.89 14.53 -9.01
C GLN A 179 -9.87 13.22 -9.79
N GLU A 180 -8.83 12.41 -9.64
CA GLU A 180 -8.69 11.17 -10.39
C GLU A 180 -9.61 10.06 -9.88
N ARG A 181 -9.97 10.09 -8.58
CA ARG A 181 -10.76 9.05 -7.92
C ARG A 181 -10.18 7.66 -8.18
N ARG A 182 -8.87 7.53 -8.00
CA ARG A 182 -8.07 6.31 -8.18
C ARG A 182 -7.39 5.95 -6.87
N GLU A 183 -7.06 4.67 -6.71
CA GLU A 183 -6.20 4.22 -5.61
C GLU A 183 -4.75 4.63 -5.87
N VAL A 184 -3.97 4.76 -4.81
CA VAL A 184 -2.58 5.22 -4.91
C VAL A 184 -1.63 4.21 -4.29
N THR A 185 -0.55 3.90 -5.00
CA THR A 185 0.51 3.01 -4.51
C THR A 185 1.82 3.79 -4.41
N LEU A 186 2.39 3.83 -3.22
CA LEU A 186 3.74 4.31 -2.99
C LEU A 186 4.70 3.14 -3.17
N VAL A 187 5.76 3.31 -3.96
CA VAL A 187 6.79 2.27 -4.20
C VAL A 187 8.15 2.81 -3.77
N PHE A 188 8.90 1.97 -3.07
CA PHE A 188 10.22 2.34 -2.54
C PHE A 188 11.32 1.55 -3.26
N ARG A 189 12.36 2.25 -3.73
CA ARG A 189 13.49 1.62 -4.44
C ARG A 189 14.37 0.79 -3.51
N GLN A 190 14.54 1.23 -2.26
CA GLN A 190 15.34 0.54 -1.27
C GLN A 190 14.68 -0.78 -0.84
N ARG A 191 15.05 -1.87 -1.51
CA ARG A 191 14.47 -3.20 -1.25
C ARG A 191 14.84 -3.77 0.11
N LYS A 192 16.02 -3.41 0.64
CA LYS A 192 16.48 -3.79 1.98
C LYS A 192 16.23 -2.63 2.95
N TYR A 193 15.21 -2.76 3.79
CA TYR A 193 14.77 -1.71 4.71
C TYR A 193 14.64 -2.24 6.14
N ASP A 194 14.59 -1.31 7.10
CA ASP A 194 14.23 -1.59 8.47
C ASP A 194 12.69 -1.72 8.59
N PRO A 195 12.16 -2.89 8.98
CA PRO A 195 10.72 -3.04 9.19
C PRO A 195 10.15 -2.10 10.24
N ILE A 196 10.91 -1.71 11.28
CA ILE A 196 10.41 -0.78 12.31
C ILE A 196 10.23 0.62 11.71
N GLU A 197 11.19 1.09 10.93
CA GLU A 197 11.06 2.35 10.20
C GLU A 197 9.84 2.36 9.29
N TYR A 198 9.58 1.25 8.57
CA TYR A 198 8.40 1.14 7.72
C TYR A 198 7.09 1.24 8.53
N ALA A 199 7.08 0.69 9.75
CA ALA A 199 5.95 0.72 10.67
C ALA A 199 5.60 2.16 11.02
N TYR A 200 6.62 2.90 11.43
CA TYR A 200 6.48 4.30 11.81
C TYR A 200 6.11 5.17 10.61
N PHE A 201 6.66 4.89 9.43
CA PHE A 201 6.24 5.56 8.21
C PHE A 201 4.75 5.31 7.90
N SER A 202 4.27 4.08 8.10
CA SER A 202 2.84 3.77 7.97
C SER A 202 1.98 4.55 8.96
N GLY A 203 2.37 4.56 10.24
CA GLY A 203 1.68 5.37 11.24
C GLY A 203 1.69 6.86 10.93
N PHE A 204 2.79 7.37 10.36
CA PHE A 204 2.88 8.73 9.84
C PHE A 204 1.87 8.99 8.72
N MET A 205 1.79 8.10 7.73
CA MET A 205 0.82 8.25 6.63
C MET A 205 -0.63 8.21 7.12
N MET A 206 -0.98 7.31 8.03
CA MET A 206 -2.31 7.23 8.66
C MET A 206 -2.63 8.49 9.49
N ALA A 207 -1.62 9.10 10.11
CA ALA A 207 -1.78 10.38 10.82
C ALA A 207 -1.96 11.58 9.87
N GLN A 208 -1.47 11.49 8.62
CA GLN A 208 -1.62 12.57 7.64
C GLN A 208 -2.93 12.48 6.83
N PHE A 209 -3.42 11.27 6.57
CA PHE A 209 -4.54 11.04 5.67
C PHE A 209 -5.62 10.13 6.29
N PRO A 210 -6.92 10.45 6.11
CA PRO A 210 -8.02 9.67 6.67
C PRO A 210 -8.36 8.47 5.77
N TRP A 211 -7.35 7.79 5.26
CA TRP A 211 -7.47 6.63 4.37
C TRP A 211 -6.70 5.46 4.95
N PHE A 212 -7.15 4.25 4.63
CA PHE A 212 -6.44 3.05 5.02
C PHE A 212 -5.13 2.93 4.25
N ALA A 213 -4.05 2.52 4.93
CA ALA A 213 -2.73 2.33 4.34
C ALA A 213 -2.27 0.88 4.53
N ASN A 214 -2.29 0.10 3.44
CA ASN A 214 -1.85 -1.29 3.46
C ASN A 214 -0.36 -1.40 3.09
N VAL A 215 0.47 -1.86 4.03
CA VAL A 215 1.93 -1.97 3.84
C VAL A 215 2.33 -3.34 3.30
N ASN A 216 2.91 -3.38 2.11
CA ASN A 216 3.42 -4.60 1.48
C ASN A 216 4.94 -4.51 1.32
N GLY A 217 5.62 -5.64 1.17
CA GLY A 217 7.08 -5.65 1.00
C GLY A 217 7.72 -7.03 0.81
N PRO A 218 9.03 -7.09 0.54
CA PRO A 218 9.74 -8.33 0.28
C PRO A 218 9.87 -9.23 1.50
N GLY A 219 9.55 -10.52 1.30
CA GLY A 219 9.75 -11.59 2.27
C GLY A 219 8.80 -11.51 3.47
N LYS A 220 9.22 -12.08 4.60
CA LYS A 220 8.50 -12.04 5.90
C LYS A 220 8.75 -10.75 6.69
N LYS A 221 9.44 -9.77 6.10
CA LYS A 221 9.74 -8.46 6.74
C LYS A 221 8.55 -7.50 6.71
N VAL A 222 7.42 -7.93 6.17
CA VAL A 222 6.18 -7.18 6.16
C VAL A 222 5.47 -7.41 7.50
N MET A 223 5.19 -6.34 8.23
CA MET A 223 4.58 -6.48 9.55
C MET A 223 3.10 -6.84 9.49
N TRP A 224 2.31 -6.21 8.60
CA TRP A 224 0.87 -6.48 8.53
C TRP A 224 0.22 -6.57 7.14
N GLY A 225 0.88 -6.25 6.03
CA GLY A 225 0.35 -6.56 4.70
C GLY A 225 1.00 -7.78 4.05
N ASN A 226 0.98 -7.82 2.72
CA ASN A 226 1.33 -9.00 1.95
C ASN A 226 2.77 -8.98 1.42
N PRO A 227 3.36 -10.16 1.17
CA PRO A 227 4.59 -10.24 0.40
C PRO A 227 4.45 -9.56 -0.96
N ALA A 228 5.41 -8.72 -1.30
CA ALA A 228 5.51 -8.02 -2.58
C ALA A 228 6.99 -7.97 -3.03
N PRO A 229 7.28 -7.73 -4.33
CA PRO A 229 8.66 -7.70 -4.81
C PRO A 229 9.52 -6.59 -4.19
N TYR A 230 8.89 -5.45 -3.89
CA TYR A 230 9.46 -4.24 -3.30
C TYR A 230 8.57 -3.75 -2.14
N PRO A 231 9.13 -2.94 -1.21
CA PRO A 231 8.30 -2.24 -0.24
C PRO A 231 7.33 -1.34 -1.02
N ALA A 232 6.04 -1.49 -0.72
CA ALA A 232 5.00 -0.73 -1.37
C ALA A 232 3.82 -0.50 -0.42
N MET A 233 3.31 0.73 -0.35
CA MET A 233 2.17 1.08 0.48
C MET A 233 0.99 1.45 -0.41
N ASN A 234 -0.10 0.69 -0.32
CA ASN A 234 -1.33 0.99 -1.02
C ASN A 234 -2.19 1.89 -0.13
N ILE A 235 -2.39 3.14 -0.54
CA ILE A 235 -3.37 4.04 0.06
C ILE A 235 -4.73 3.69 -0.54
N ILE A 236 -5.56 3.01 0.25
CA ILE A 236 -6.90 2.59 -0.14
C ILE A 236 -7.87 3.69 0.24
N THR A 237 -8.43 4.32 -0.78
CA THR A 237 -9.37 5.45 -0.75
C THR A 237 -10.81 4.98 -0.92
N GLY A 238 -11.02 3.76 -1.43
CA GLY A 238 -12.34 3.15 -1.62
C GLY A 238 -12.91 3.35 -3.03
N ASN A 239 -12.19 4.05 -3.90
CA ASN A 239 -12.60 4.25 -5.29
C ASN A 239 -12.61 2.95 -6.10
N TRP A 240 -11.88 1.92 -5.67
CA TRP A 240 -11.90 0.58 -6.27
C TRP A 240 -13.29 -0.04 -6.32
N MET A 241 -14.14 0.28 -5.36
CA MET A 241 -15.45 -0.36 -5.19
C MET A 241 -16.33 -0.16 -6.42
N ALA A 242 -16.36 1.05 -6.97
CA ALA A 242 -17.17 1.36 -8.14
C ALA A 242 -16.74 0.56 -9.38
N ASP A 243 -15.43 0.40 -9.60
CA ASP A 243 -14.92 -0.33 -10.76
C ASP A 243 -15.16 -1.85 -10.62
N VAL A 244 -15.06 -2.41 -9.41
CA VAL A 244 -15.39 -3.83 -9.16
C VAL A 244 -16.89 -4.08 -9.21
N ASP A 245 -17.73 -3.18 -8.69
CA ASP A 245 -19.20 -3.31 -8.81
C ASP A 245 -19.66 -3.23 -10.27
N ARG A 246 -19.01 -2.41 -11.10
CA ARG A 246 -19.27 -2.37 -12.55
C ARG A 246 -18.90 -3.68 -13.23
N LEU A 247 -17.72 -4.24 -12.91
CA LEU A 247 -17.29 -5.52 -13.43
C LEU A 247 -18.32 -6.61 -13.09
N ARG A 248 -18.77 -6.68 -11.83
CA ARG A 248 -19.80 -7.62 -11.37
C ARG A 248 -21.10 -7.51 -12.16
N ARG A 249 -21.49 -6.31 -12.59
CA ARG A 249 -22.71 -6.05 -13.37
C ARG A 249 -22.55 -6.32 -14.88
N GLY A 250 -21.43 -6.90 -15.31
CA GLY A 250 -21.17 -7.20 -16.72
C GLY A 250 -20.84 -5.98 -17.58
N GLN A 251 -20.53 -4.83 -16.97
CA GLN A 251 -20.20 -3.60 -17.70
C GLN A 251 -18.72 -3.51 -18.12
N GLY A 252 -18.02 -4.64 -18.07
CA GLY A 252 -16.56 -4.74 -18.23
C GLY A 252 -15.79 -4.09 -17.08
N GLY A 253 -14.57 -4.58 -16.83
CA GLY A 253 -13.65 -3.91 -15.91
C GLY A 253 -13.22 -2.59 -16.54
N ARG A 254 -13.71 -1.45 -16.00
CA ARG A 254 -13.36 -0.14 -16.57
C ARG A 254 -11.84 0.04 -16.56
N VAL A 255 -11.24 0.19 -17.72
CA VAL A 255 -9.85 0.62 -17.86
C VAL A 255 -9.85 2.12 -18.06
N ARG A 256 -9.19 2.84 -17.17
CA ARG A 256 -9.10 4.30 -17.23
C ARG A 256 -7.93 4.71 -18.12
N PRO A 257 -8.03 5.83 -18.85
CA PRO A 257 -6.90 6.35 -19.60
C PRO A 257 -5.73 6.65 -18.67
N ALA A 258 -4.53 6.69 -19.24
CA ALA A 258 -3.35 7.13 -18.51
C ALA A 258 -3.56 8.55 -17.97
N VAL A 259 -3.01 8.82 -16.79
CA VAL A 259 -3.03 10.17 -16.23
C VAL A 259 -1.97 11.04 -16.91
N GLU A 260 -2.36 12.26 -17.25
CA GLU A 260 -1.45 13.35 -17.66
C GLU A 260 -0.52 13.67 -16.49
N ALA A 261 0.63 13.00 -16.37
CA ALA A 261 1.52 13.11 -15.20
C ALA A 261 1.99 14.56 -14.96
N ARG A 262 2.12 15.36 -16.02
CA ARG A 262 2.57 16.75 -15.97
C ARG A 262 1.55 17.75 -15.40
N GLN A 263 0.41 17.29 -14.89
CA GLN A 263 -0.59 18.17 -14.26
C GLN A 263 -0.50 18.20 -12.72
N TYR A 264 0.29 17.30 -12.13
CA TYR A 264 0.40 17.13 -10.67
C TYR A 264 1.83 17.35 -10.21
N PHE A 265 1.97 17.83 -8.97
CA PHE A 265 3.25 17.99 -8.31
C PHE A 265 4.23 18.88 -9.08
N LEU A 266 3.76 19.98 -9.66
CA LEU A 266 4.61 20.94 -10.38
C LEU A 266 5.39 21.91 -9.48
N GLY A 267 5.08 21.92 -8.18
CA GLY A 267 5.74 22.77 -7.20
C GLY A 267 7.12 22.27 -6.79
N ARG A 268 7.81 23.12 -6.03
CA ARG A 268 8.92 22.68 -5.18
C ARG A 268 8.33 22.17 -3.88
N TYR A 269 8.73 20.97 -3.48
CA TYR A 269 8.20 20.30 -2.31
C TYR A 269 9.32 19.79 -1.43
N GLY A 270 8.99 19.66 -0.15
CA GLY A 270 9.91 19.17 0.84
C GLY A 270 9.75 19.94 2.14
N ALA A 271 9.84 19.22 3.25
CA ALA A 271 9.89 19.84 4.55
C ALA A 271 10.89 19.09 5.44
N PRO A 272 11.62 19.80 6.31
CA PRO A 272 12.48 19.12 7.28
C PRO A 272 11.61 18.23 8.19
N THR A 273 12.08 17.01 8.38
CA THR A 273 11.38 16.00 9.18
C THR A 273 12.08 15.84 10.51
N GLY A 274 11.28 15.75 11.57
CA GLY A 274 11.76 15.32 12.87
C GLY A 274 11.51 13.83 13.08
N GLU A 275 11.71 13.38 14.31
CA GLU A 275 11.28 12.05 14.74
C GLU A 275 9.77 11.81 14.54
N TYR A 276 9.39 10.54 14.45
CA TYR A 276 8.00 10.13 14.48
C TYR A 276 7.34 10.50 15.79
N THR A 277 6.10 10.99 15.72
CA THR A 277 5.35 11.43 16.90
C THR A 277 4.81 10.25 17.70
N LEU A 278 4.44 10.48 18.95
CA LEU A 278 3.86 9.44 19.81
C LEU A 278 2.63 8.77 19.15
N PRO A 279 1.64 9.48 18.59
CA PRO A 279 0.53 8.83 17.88
C PRO A 279 0.97 7.93 16.72
N GLU A 280 1.96 8.36 15.93
CA GLU A 280 2.49 7.61 14.79
C GLU A 280 3.18 6.32 15.22
N ARG A 281 3.96 6.38 16.30
CA ARG A 281 4.59 5.19 16.90
C ARG A 281 3.56 4.28 17.56
N LEU A 282 2.54 4.86 18.20
CA LEU A 282 1.53 4.11 18.94
C LEU A 282 0.63 3.30 18.00
N VAL A 283 0.17 3.88 16.90
CA VAL A 283 -0.62 3.12 15.91
C VAL A 283 0.23 2.02 15.27
N ALA A 284 1.50 2.29 14.96
CA ALA A 284 2.41 1.29 14.42
C ALA A 284 2.63 0.12 15.38
N PHE A 285 2.75 0.41 16.68
CA PHE A 285 2.83 -0.61 17.74
C PHE A 285 1.54 -1.43 17.84
N ILE A 286 0.38 -0.77 17.86
CA ILE A 286 -0.92 -1.44 17.98
C ILE A 286 -1.16 -2.38 16.77
N GLU A 287 -0.90 -1.90 15.55
CA GLU A 287 -1.04 -2.70 14.33
C GLU A 287 -0.09 -3.90 14.31
N ASN A 288 1.17 -3.69 14.70
CA ASN A 288 2.15 -4.78 14.81
C ASN A 288 1.70 -5.83 15.83
N GLU A 289 1.28 -5.42 17.02
CA GLU A 289 0.80 -6.33 18.06
C GLU A 289 -0.47 -7.07 17.65
N TRP A 290 -1.41 -6.38 16.99
CA TRP A 290 -2.63 -7.00 16.49
C TRP A 290 -2.32 -8.11 15.49
N VAL A 291 -1.45 -7.86 14.50
CA VAL A 291 -1.05 -8.91 13.54
C VAL A 291 -0.25 -10.03 14.18
N ARG A 292 0.67 -9.72 15.09
CA ARG A 292 1.44 -10.76 15.82
C ARG A 292 0.50 -11.69 16.59
N ARG A 293 -0.50 -11.14 17.28
CA ARG A 293 -1.53 -11.92 18.01
C ARG A 293 -2.38 -12.80 17.12
N ARG A 294 -2.65 -12.38 15.87
CA ARG A 294 -3.36 -13.20 14.87
C ARG A 294 -2.55 -14.40 14.37
N GLY A 295 -1.24 -14.43 14.62
CA GLY A 295 -0.39 -15.59 14.37
C GLY A 295 -0.42 -16.06 12.92
N PHE A 296 -0.82 -17.31 12.68
CA PHE A 296 -0.82 -17.93 11.35
C PHE A 296 -1.64 -17.19 10.29
N ASN A 297 -2.72 -16.53 10.72
CA ASN A 297 -3.58 -15.74 9.84
C ASN A 297 -2.94 -14.39 9.48
N ALA A 298 -1.95 -13.93 10.25
CA ALA A 298 -1.25 -12.66 10.04
C ALA A 298 -2.23 -11.51 9.74
N GLY A 299 -1.93 -10.67 8.74
CA GLY A 299 -2.80 -9.58 8.29
C GLY A 299 -3.98 -10.01 7.40
N LEU A 300 -4.20 -11.30 7.15
CA LEU A 300 -5.29 -11.74 6.28
C LEU A 300 -6.63 -11.68 7.01
N PHE A 301 -7.44 -10.66 6.69
CA PHE A 301 -8.73 -10.45 7.34
C PHE A 301 -9.83 -11.42 6.89
N PHE A 302 -9.85 -11.77 5.60
CA PHE A 302 -10.97 -12.49 4.97
C PHE A 302 -10.74 -13.99 4.82
N ILE A 303 -9.62 -14.51 5.34
CA ILE A 303 -9.19 -15.88 5.06
C ILE A 303 -8.73 -16.51 6.37
N ASP A 304 -9.29 -17.67 6.69
CA ASP A 304 -8.75 -18.53 7.72
C ASP A 304 -7.72 -19.48 7.09
N ARG A 305 -6.43 -19.11 7.17
CA ARG A 305 -5.35 -19.90 6.58
C ARG A 305 -5.29 -21.31 7.14
N LYS A 306 -5.71 -21.49 8.39
CA LYS A 306 -5.71 -22.78 9.08
C LYS A 306 -6.55 -23.83 8.35
N LYS A 307 -7.70 -23.41 7.82
CA LYS A 307 -8.63 -24.28 7.08
C LYS A 307 -8.18 -24.60 5.66
N ILE A 308 -7.32 -23.74 5.11
CA ILE A 308 -6.87 -23.83 3.71
C ILE A 308 -5.59 -24.66 3.58
N ASP A 309 -4.76 -24.66 4.62
CA ASP A 309 -3.49 -25.37 4.60
C ASP A 309 -3.16 -26.02 5.94
N PRO A 310 -3.85 -27.14 6.29
CA PRO A 310 -3.68 -27.81 7.57
C PRO A 310 -2.22 -28.24 7.79
N ARG A 311 -1.56 -28.77 6.75
CA ARG A 311 -0.15 -29.21 6.82
C ARG A 311 0.81 -28.06 7.12
N ILE A 312 0.64 -26.90 6.48
CA ILE A 312 1.46 -25.72 6.79
C ILE A 312 1.11 -25.16 8.17
N TYR A 313 -0.15 -25.30 8.62
CA TYR A 313 -0.58 -24.89 9.95
C TYR A 313 0.02 -25.77 11.06
N ASP A 314 0.10 -27.08 10.84
CA ASP A 314 0.72 -28.02 11.77
C ASP A 314 2.20 -27.67 11.95
N LYS A 315 2.91 -27.49 10.83
CA LYS A 315 4.29 -26.99 10.84
C LYS A 315 4.44 -25.62 11.52
N TYR A 316 3.51 -24.70 11.30
CA TYR A 316 3.51 -23.41 12.00
C TYR A 316 3.36 -23.59 13.52
N THR A 317 2.55 -24.57 13.95
CA THR A 317 2.30 -24.84 15.37
C THR A 317 3.55 -25.43 16.01
N GLU A 318 4.23 -26.36 15.34
CA GLU A 318 5.52 -26.91 15.75
C GLU A 318 6.60 -25.81 15.84
N ASP A 319 6.68 -24.95 14.83
CA ASP A 319 7.69 -23.88 14.73
C ASP A 319 7.29 -22.58 15.45
N LYS A 320 6.16 -22.55 16.17
CA LYS A 320 5.51 -21.29 16.60
C LYS A 320 6.44 -20.41 17.43
N ALA A 321 7.17 -20.99 18.37
CA ALA A 321 8.11 -20.26 19.22
C ALA A 321 9.26 -19.66 18.39
N THR A 322 9.85 -20.47 17.49
CA THR A 322 10.92 -20.05 16.58
C THR A 322 10.46 -18.94 15.63
N LEU A 323 9.23 -19.04 15.12
CA LEU A 323 8.65 -18.02 14.24
C LEU A 323 8.33 -16.74 15.00
N ALA A 324 7.79 -16.83 16.21
CA ALA A 324 7.51 -15.67 17.07
C ALA A 324 8.80 -14.92 17.44
N ALA A 325 9.90 -15.64 17.71
CA ALA A 325 11.20 -15.06 17.99
C ALA A 325 11.82 -14.33 16.77
N LYS A 326 11.46 -14.74 15.56
CA LYS A 326 11.92 -14.12 14.30
C LYS A 326 11.03 -12.96 13.83
N GLN A 327 9.89 -12.71 14.48
CA GLN A 327 9.02 -11.60 14.13
C GLN A 327 9.61 -10.28 14.64
N THR A 328 9.59 -9.26 13.78
CA THR A 328 9.89 -7.90 14.20
C THR A 328 8.87 -7.42 15.22
N VAL A 329 9.38 -6.90 16.33
CA VAL A 329 8.59 -6.27 17.39
C VAL A 329 8.77 -4.77 17.29
N VAL A 330 7.67 -4.04 17.13
CA VAL A 330 7.70 -2.58 17.24
C VAL A 330 7.79 -2.22 18.73
N PRO A 331 8.74 -1.37 19.16
CA PRO A 331 8.83 -0.95 20.55
C PRO A 331 7.55 -0.26 21.04
N ASN A 332 7.11 -0.58 22.26
CA ASN A 332 5.98 0.12 22.89
C ASN A 332 6.40 1.56 23.22
N PRO A 333 5.80 2.58 22.58
CA PRO A 333 6.25 3.97 22.77
C PRO A 333 5.84 4.58 24.11
N LEU A 334 5.01 3.88 24.90
CA LEU A 334 4.64 4.27 26.26
C LEU A 334 5.59 3.72 27.33
N HIS A 335 6.42 2.75 26.98
CA HIS A 335 7.44 2.24 27.90
C HIS A 335 8.68 3.13 27.79
N LYS A 336 9.10 3.74 28.90
CA LYS A 336 10.45 4.32 28.96
C LYS A 336 11.44 3.17 28.81
N PRO A 337 12.50 3.29 27.98
CA PRO A 337 13.58 2.33 28.06
C PRO A 337 14.02 2.28 29.52
N ARG A 338 14.11 1.08 30.11
CA ARG A 338 14.84 0.94 31.37
C ARG A 338 16.23 1.46 31.04
N THR A 339 16.58 2.62 31.59
CA THR A 339 17.98 3.02 31.70
C THR A 339 18.61 1.93 32.54
N GLU A 340 19.18 0.93 31.88
CA GLU A 340 20.17 0.08 32.51
C GLU A 340 21.27 1.04 32.93
N HIS A 341 21.27 1.37 34.23
CA HIS A 341 22.39 2.03 34.86
C HIS A 341 23.57 1.07 34.68
N LEU A 342 24.42 1.39 33.71
CA LEU A 342 25.77 0.84 33.60
C LEU A 342 26.58 1.25 34.83
#